data_AF-A0A8T3PWQ3-F1
#
_entry.id   AF-A0A8T3PWQ3-F1
#
_cell.length_a   1.000
_cell.length_b   1.000
_cell.length_c   1.000
_cell.angle_alpha   90.00
_cell.angle_beta   90.00
_cell.angle_gamma   90.00
#
_symmetry.space_group_name_H-M   'P 1'
#
loop_
_entity.id
_entity.type
_entity.pdbx_description
1 polymer ?
#
loop_
_entity_poly.entity_id
_entity_poly.type
_entity_poly.pdbx_seq_one_letter_code
_entity_poly.pdbx_strand_id
1 'polypeptide(L)' 'MTEVPETRYAWNGDVALAYQVMGEGPIDIVYIQGYVSNVDLNWESPRLSRFLRVSPPMLG' A
#
# COMPACT_ATOMS: atom_id res chain seq x y z
N MET A 1 0.30 -3.10 -16.06
CA MET A 1 1.08 -3.50 -14.86
C MET A 1 0.93 -2.38 -13.86
N THR A 2 0.25 -2.61 -12.74
CA THR A 2 0.22 -1.61 -11.66
C THR A 2 1.62 -1.55 -11.07
N GLU A 3 2.29 -0.39 -11.21
CA GLU A 3 3.61 -0.14 -10.68
C GLU A 3 3.60 -0.16 -9.15
N VAL A 4 4.75 -0.45 -8.52
CA VAL A 4 4.88 -0.37 -7.06
C VAL A 4 4.70 1.10 -6.66
N PRO A 5 3.80 1.43 -5.72
CA PRO A 5 3.54 2.81 -5.34
C PRO A 5 4.74 3.43 -4.63
N GLU A 6 4.84 4.75 -4.72
CA GLU A 6 5.80 5.52 -3.96
C GLU A 6 5.59 5.35 -2.45
N THR A 7 6.66 5.04 -1.73
CA THR A 7 6.67 5.02 -0.27
C THR A 7 6.74 6.45 0.27
N ARG A 8 5.74 6.80 1.09
CA ARG A 8 5.58 8.10 1.75
C ARG A 8 5.74 7.94 3.26
N TYR A 9 5.98 9.06 3.94
CA TYR A 9 6.26 9.07 5.38
C TYR A 9 5.34 10.04 6.12
N ALA A 10 4.69 9.56 7.18
CA ALA A 10 3.97 10.38 8.13
C ALA A 10 4.83 10.56 9.38
N TRP A 11 5.17 11.81 9.71
CA TRP A 11 6.11 12.15 10.77
C TRP A 11 5.41 12.44 12.10
N ASN A 12 5.99 11.95 13.19
CA ASN A 12 5.62 12.27 14.57
C ASN A 12 6.91 12.47 15.40
N GLY A 13 7.38 13.74 15.44
CA GLY A 13 8.70 14.06 15.99
C GLY A 13 9.80 13.38 15.19
N ASP A 14 10.65 12.62 15.88
CA ASP A 14 11.79 11.90 15.28
C ASP A 14 11.40 10.53 14.68
N VAL A 15 10.12 10.15 14.74
CA VAL A 15 9.62 8.88 14.22
C VAL A 15 8.82 9.12 12.95
N ALA A 16 9.03 8.28 11.93
CA ALA A 16 8.27 8.30 10.70
C ALA A 16 7.61 6.95 10.43
N LEU A 17 6.32 6.96 10.08
CA LEU A 17 5.60 5.79 9.60
C LEU A 17 5.64 5.77 8.08
N ALA A 18 6.23 4.73 7.50
CA ALA A 18 6.21 4.47 6.06
C ALA A 18 4.83 3.94 5.63
N TYR A 19 4.25 4.51 4.57
CA TYR A 19 2.98 4.09 4.00
C TYR A 19 2.95 4.27 2.49
N GLN A 20 2.01 3.61 1.83
CA GLN A 20 1.78 3.72 0.39
C GLN A 20 0.29 3.96 0.14
N VAL A 21 -0.01 4.79 -0.85
CA VAL A 21 -1.38 5.11 -1.26
C VAL A 21 -1.65 4.48 -2.61
N MET A 22 -2.77 3.79 -2.75
CA MET A 22 -3.17 3.08 -3.96
C MET A 22 -4.67 3.18 -4.19
N GLY A 23 -5.04 3.39 -5.45
CA GLY A 23 -6.43 3.41 -5.87
C GLY A 23 -7.10 4.76 -5.66
N GLU A 24 -8.26 4.91 -6.29
CA GLU A 24 -9.04 6.16 -6.32
C GLU A 24 -10.53 5.85 -6.06
N GLY A 25 -10.78 4.81 -5.25
CA GLY A 25 -12.15 4.43 -4.88
C GLY A 25 -12.83 5.49 -4.01
N PRO A 26 -14.17 5.49 -3.93
CA PRO A 26 -14.93 6.52 -3.21
C PRO A 26 -14.84 6.43 -1.68
N ILE A 27 -14.19 5.39 -1.15
CA ILE A 27 -14.04 5.13 0.29
C ILE A 27 -12.56 4.96 0.59
N ASP A 28 -12.05 5.75 1.52
CA ASP A 28 -10.69 5.60 2.03
C ASP A 28 -10.61 4.40 2.99
N ILE A 29 -9.60 3.55 2.80
CA ILE A 29 -9.34 2.38 3.64
C ILE A 29 -7.91 2.46 4.15
N VAL A 30 -7.74 2.35 5.47
CA VAL A 30 -6.42 2.20 6.11
C VAL A 30 -6.20 0.73 6.45
N TYR A 31 -5.22 0.12 5.77
CA TYR A 31 -4.79 -1.24 6.05
C TYR A 31 -3.51 -1.23 6.87
N ILE A 32 -3.55 -1.84 8.07
CA ILE A 32 -2.41 -2.00 8.96
C ILE A 32 -2.06 -3.49 9.02
N GLN A 33 -0.84 -3.83 8.65
CA GLN A 33 -0.35 -5.20 8.80
C GLN A 33 -0.09 -5.53 10.26
N GLY A 34 -0.42 -6.77 10.64
CA GLY A 34 -0.07 -7.30 11.94
C GLY A 34 1.43 -7.60 12.04
N TYR A 35 1.99 -7.46 13.24
CA TYR A 35 3.39 -7.75 13.57
C TYR A 35 4.43 -6.85 12.86
N VAL A 36 5.71 -7.21 12.92
CA VAL A 36 6.81 -6.49 12.26
C VAL A 36 6.64 -6.56 10.74
N SER A 37 6.55 -5.40 10.08
CA SER A 37 6.30 -5.29 8.63
C SER A 37 7.12 -4.17 7.99
N ASN A 38 7.23 -4.20 6.66
CA ASN A 38 7.90 -3.17 5.86
C ASN A 38 7.13 -3.00 4.54
N VAL A 39 6.79 -1.76 4.17
CA VAL A 39 5.94 -1.48 3.02
C VAL A 39 6.55 -1.89 1.68
N ASP A 40 7.89 -1.81 1.55
CA ASP A 40 8.60 -2.18 0.33
C ASP A 40 8.70 -3.71 0.21
N LEU A 41 9.02 -4.42 1.30
CA LEU A 41 9.14 -5.89 1.30
C LEU A 41 7.82 -6.60 1.00
N ASN A 42 6.67 -5.95 1.21
CA ASN A 42 5.37 -6.53 0.86
C ASN A 42 5.25 -6.83 -0.64
N TRP A 43 5.96 -6.08 -1.48
CA TRP A 43 5.92 -6.25 -2.93
C TRP A 43 6.73 -7.44 -3.42
N GLU A 44 7.67 -7.93 -2.63
CA GLU A 44 8.43 -9.16 -2.91
C GLU A 44 7.58 -10.42 -2.70
N SER A 45 6.57 -10.36 -1.83
CA SER A 45 5.62 -11.46 -1.63
C SER A 45 4.57 -11.47 -2.74
N PRO A 46 4.44 -12.56 -3.53
CA PRO A 46 3.41 -12.66 -4.55
C PRO A 46 1.98 -12.60 -3.99
N ARG A 47 1.79 -13.06 -2.75
CA ARG A 47 0.48 -13.07 -2.09
C ARG A 47 0.07 -11.67 -1.64
N LEU A 48 0.98 -10.94 -0.98
CA LEU A 48 0.70 -9.60 -0.47
C LEU A 48 0.60 -8.60 -1.61
N SER A 49 1.54 -8.62 -2.56
CA SER A 49 1.47 -7.73 -3.72
C SER A 49 0.18 -7.92 -4.53
N ARG A 50 -0.32 -9.15 -4.68
CA ARG A 50 -1.63 -9.39 -5.34
C ARG A 50 -2.80 -8.78 -4.57
N PHE A 51 -2.78 -8.83 -3.24
CA PHE A 51 -3.82 -8.21 -2.41
C PHE A 51 -3.78 -6.68 -2.48
N LEU A 52 -2.58 -6.10 -2.50
CA LEU A 52 -2.37 -4.64 -2.53
C LEU A 52 -2.64 -4.01 -3.91
N ARG A 53 -2.54 -4.78 -4.99
CA ARG A 53 -2.80 -4.29 -6.35
C ARG A 53 -4.25 -3.83 -6.51
N VAL A 54 -4.41 -2.62 -7.01
CA VAL A 54 -5.71 -2.11 -7.44
C VAL A 54 -6.15 -2.83 -8.71
N SER A 55 -7.38 -3.35 -8.69
CA SER A 55 -8.00 -3.89 -9.90
C SER A 55 -8.31 -2.72 -10.85
N PRO A 56 -8.04 -2.85 -12.15
CA PRO A 56 -8.52 -1.88 -13.12
C PRO A 56 -10.04 -1.74 -12.99
N PRO A 57 -10.61 -0.55 -13.21
CA PRO A 57 -12.06 -0.43 -13.32
C PRO A 57 -12.54 -1.42 -14.40
N MET A 58 -13.55 -2.23 -14.07
CA MET A 58 -14.22 -3.04 -15.09
C MET A 58 -14.86 -2.05 -16.08
N LEU A 59 -14.25 -1.90 -17.26
CA LEU A 59 -14.84 -1.21 -18.38
C LEU A 59 -16.20 -1.85 -18.65
N GLY A 60 -17.27 -1.07 -18.50
CA GLY A 60 -18.62 -1.41 -18.97
C GLY A 60 -18.74 -1.22 -20.47
#